data_AF-T2J8M0-F1
#
_entry.id   AF-T2J8M0-F1
#
_cell.length_a   1.000
_cell.length_b   1.000
_cell.length_c   1.000
_cell.angle_alpha   90.00
_cell.angle_beta   90.00
_cell.angle_gamma   90.00
#
_symmetry.space_group_name_H-M   'P 1'
#
loop_
_entity.id
_entity.type
_entity.pdbx_description
1 polymer ?
#
loop_
_entity_poly.entity_id
_entity_poly.type
_entity_poly.pdbx_seq_one_letter_code
_entity_poly.pdbx_strand_id
1 'polypeptide(L)' 'MIETSSKSITLKDFLDLPETKPAKEYIKGKIIQKPMPKGKHSTIQTELSTAINITLNQIKLLVLFPS' A
#
# COMPACT_ATOMS: atom_id res chain seq x y z
N MET A 1 -9.80 20.00 7.03
CA MET A 1 -10.69 19.27 6.10
C MET A 1 -9.89 18.97 4.84
N ILE A 2 -9.74 17.71 4.45
CA ILE A 2 -9.02 17.35 3.21
C ILE A 2 -10.09 17.16 2.13
N GLU A 3 -10.24 18.16 1.27
CA GLU A 3 -11.15 18.10 0.13
C GLU A 3 -10.62 17.08 -0.88
N THR A 4 -11.29 15.94 -1.02
CA THR A 4 -11.08 15.05 -2.16
C THR A 4 -12.14 15.35 -3.20
N SER A 5 -11.81 16.28 -4.10
CA SER A 5 -12.58 16.57 -5.30
C SER A 5 -12.88 15.25 -6.02
N SER A 6 -14.15 14.90 -6.08
CA SER A 6 -14.68 13.65 -6.61
C SER A 6 -14.67 13.65 -8.15
N LYS A 7 -13.49 13.74 -8.75
CA LYS A 7 -13.29 13.32 -10.15
C LYS A 7 -12.76 11.90 -10.15
N SER A 8 -13.50 11.00 -10.79
CA SER A 8 -13.04 9.64 -11.04
C SER A 8 -11.80 9.71 -11.94
N ILE A 9 -10.65 9.27 -11.43
CA ILE A 9 -9.41 9.17 -12.21
C ILE A 9 -9.26 7.75 -12.75
N THR A 10 -8.66 7.59 -13.93
CA THR A 10 -8.33 6.25 -14.45
C THR A 10 -7.07 5.70 -13.77
N LEU A 11 -6.87 4.38 -13.80
CA LEU A 11 -5.66 3.78 -13.24
C LEU A 11 -4.40 4.28 -13.94
N LYS A 12 -4.47 4.53 -15.26
CA LYS A 12 -3.34 5.03 -16.04
C LYS A 12 -2.92 6.43 -15.58
N ASP A 13 -3.89 7.33 -15.48
CA ASP A 13 -3.60 8.69 -15.00
C ASP A 13 -3.09 8.70 -13.56
N PHE A 14 -3.52 7.73 -12.73
CA PHE A 14 -2.98 7.56 -11.38
C PHE A 14 -1.51 7.11 -11.38
N LEU A 15 -1.12 6.20 -12.28
CA LEU A 15 0.26 5.72 -12.40
C LEU A 15 1.22 6.78 -12.95
N ASP A 16 0.72 7.74 -13.73
CA ASP A 16 1.50 8.87 -14.24
C ASP A 16 1.73 9.99 -13.19
N LEU A 17 1.07 9.93 -12.02
CA LEU A 17 1.28 10.88 -10.94
C LEU A 17 2.63 10.65 -10.24
N PRO A 18 3.29 11.71 -9.75
CA PRO A 18 4.51 11.57 -8.97
C PRO A 18 4.26 10.81 -7.66
N GLU A 19 5.21 9.96 -7.28
CA GLU A 19 5.17 9.28 -5.98
C GLU A 19 5.18 10.28 -4.82
N THR A 20 4.28 10.08 -3.86
CA THR A 20 4.20 10.92 -2.66
C THR A 20 4.54 10.14 -1.40
N LYS A 21 4.99 10.83 -0.34
CA LYS A 21 5.13 10.26 1.01
C LYS A 21 4.18 11.01 1.97
N PRO A 22 3.23 10.33 2.63
CA PRO A 22 2.85 8.93 2.47
C PRO A 22 2.25 8.63 1.09
N ALA A 23 2.34 7.37 0.66
CA ALA A 23 1.87 6.93 -0.65
C ALA A 23 0.36 7.17 -0.80
N LYS A 24 -0.07 7.35 -2.05
CA LYS A 24 -1.48 7.40 -2.41
C LYS A 24 -1.92 6.01 -2.90
N GLU A 25 -3.14 5.63 -2.57
CA GLU A 25 -3.77 4.39 -3.01
C GLU A 25 -4.92 4.72 -3.97
N TYR A 26 -5.01 3.95 -5.04
CA TYR A 26 -6.12 4.03 -5.99
C TYR A 26 -7.18 2.99 -5.63
N ILE A 27 -8.35 3.45 -5.19
CA ILE A 27 -9.47 2.58 -4.80
C ILE A 27 -10.73 3.04 -5.54
N LYS A 28 -11.22 2.20 -6.48
CA LYS A 28 -12.47 2.42 -7.23
C LYS A 28 -12.59 3.81 -7.86
N GLY A 29 -11.55 4.28 -8.56
CA GLY A 29 -11.58 5.60 -9.21
C GLY A 29 -11.23 6.78 -8.31
N LYS A 30 -10.93 6.53 -7.02
CA LYS A 30 -10.56 7.56 -6.05
C LYS A 30 -9.11 7.40 -5.62
N ILE A 31 -8.47 8.53 -5.37
CA ILE A 31 -7.14 8.59 -4.77
C ILE A 31 -7.31 8.85 -3.28
N ILE A 32 -6.77 7.95 -2.45
CA ILE A 32 -6.78 8.06 -0.99
C ILE A 32 -5.34 8.13 -0.51
N GLN A 33 -5.00 9.11 0.31
CA GLN A 33 -3.65 9.20 0.89
C GLN A 33 -3.53 8.23 2.07
N LYS A 34 -2.49 7.38 2.07
CA LYS A 34 -2.23 6.49 3.21
C LYS A 34 -2.03 7.31 4.47
N PRO A 35 -2.59 6.88 5.62
CA PRO A 35 -2.26 7.50 6.89
C PRO A 35 -0.75 7.35 7.13
N MET A 36 -0.13 8.40 7.66
CA MET A 36 1.29 8.38 7.99
C MET A 36 1.57 7.19 8.94
N PRO A 37 2.49 6.28 8.60
CA PRO A 37 2.71 5.08 9.39
C PRO A 37 3.20 5.48 10.78
N LYS A 38 2.42 5.14 11.82
CA LYS A 38 2.81 5.28 13.21
C LYS A 38 3.60 4.04 13.60
N GLY A 39 4.83 4.20 14.08
CA GLY A 39 5.82 3.12 14.23
C GLY A 39 5.38 1.86 14.99
N LYS A 40 4.34 1.93 15.82
CA LYS A 40 3.75 0.74 16.49
C LYS A 40 3.17 -0.28 15.52
N HIS A 41 2.64 0.16 14.38
CA HIS A 41 2.10 -0.73 13.35
C HIS A 41 3.20 -1.34 12.47
N SER A 42 4.40 -0.74 12.44
CA SER A 42 5.52 -1.20 11.61
C SER A 42 6.13 -2.51 12.10
N THR A 43 6.22 -2.73 13.42
CA THR A 43 6.77 -3.97 13.99
C THR A 43 5.87 -5.16 13.68
N ILE A 44 4.56 -5.05 13.94
CA ILE A 44 3.59 -6.12 13.66
C ILE A 44 3.54 -6.44 12.16
N GLN A 45 3.56 -5.43 11.29
CA GLN A 45 3.54 -5.62 9.84
C GLN A 45 4.81 -6.34 9.35
N THR A 46 5.97 -6.01 9.91
CA THR A 46 7.25 -6.64 9.55
C THR A 46 7.29 -8.09 10.02
N GLU A 47 6.91 -8.36 11.27
CA GLU A 47 6.88 -9.71 11.83
C GLU A 47 5.88 -10.61 11.08
N LEU A 48 4.66 -10.12 10.82
CA LEU A 48 3.64 -10.87 10.09
C LEU A 48 4.09 -11.19 8.66
N SER A 49 4.64 -10.19 7.94
CA SER A 49 5.14 -10.39 6.57
C SER A 49 6.28 -11.42 6.54
N THR A 50 7.14 -11.41 7.56
CA THR A 50 8.24 -12.36 7.70
C THR A 50 7.73 -13.77 7.98
N ALA A 51 6.79 -13.94 8.91
CA ALA A 51 6.22 -15.23 9.25
C ALA A 51 5.49 -15.88 8.05
N ILE A 52 4.74 -15.08 7.29
CA ILE A 52 4.08 -15.52 6.06
C ILE A 52 5.14 -15.92 5.01
N ASN A 53 6.17 -15.09 4.80
CA ASN A 53 7.24 -15.40 3.83
C ASN A 53 7.99 -16.68 4.17
N ILE A 54 8.31 -16.93 5.45
CA ILE A 54 8.97 -18.17 5.87
C ILE A 54 8.08 -19.38 5.54
N THR A 55 6.79 -19.30 5.86
CA THR A 55 5.83 -20.39 5.62
C THR A 55 5.63 -20.66 4.13
N LEU A 56 5.54 -19.61 3.30
CA LEU A 56 5.29 -19.75 1.86
C LEU A 56 6.55 -20.11 1.05
N ASN A 57 7.74 -19.66 1.47
CA ASN A 57 9.01 -20.04 0.84
C ASN A 57 9.32 -21.52 1.02
N GLN A 58 8.87 -22.14 2.12
CA GLN A 58 8.98 -23.59 2.31
C GLN A 58 8.25 -24.39 1.22
N ILE A 59 7.21 -23.81 0.61
CA ILE A 59 6.37 -24.44 -0.41
C ILE A 59 6.69 -23.89 -1.82
N LYS A 60 7.66 -22.95 -1.95
CA LYS A 60 8.04 -22.26 -3.21
C LYS A 60 6.87 -21.69 -4.01
N LEU A 61 5.76 -21.37 -3.35
CA LEU A 61 4.52 -21.03 -4.05
C LEU A 61 4.36 -19.51 -4.28
N LEU A 62 4.99 -18.68 -3.46
CA LEU A 62 4.82 -17.22 -3.52
C LEU A 62 5.96 -16.46 -2.82
N VAL A 63 6.32 -15.30 -3.36
CA VAL A 63 7.21 -14.31 -2.71
C VAL A 63 6.35 -13.12 -2.28
N LEU A 64 6.32 -12.80 -0.98
CA LEU A 64 5.60 -11.65 -0.44
C LEU A 64 6.53 -10.43 -0.42
N PHE A 65 6.12 -9.34 -1.06
CA PHE A 65 6.81 -8.06 -0.99
C PHE A 65 6.26 -7.23 0.19
N PRO A 66 7.09 -6.87 1.20
CA PRO A 66 6.65 -5.99 2.28
C PRO A 66 6.40 -4.57 1.73
N SER A 67 5.40 -3.88 2.30
CA SER A 67 4.91 -2.55 1.87
C SER A 67 5.03 -1.49 2.94
#